data_AF-A0A350UCK3-F1
#
_entry.id   AF-A0A350UCK3-F1
#
_cell.length_a   1.000
_cell.length_b   1.000
_cell.length_c   1.000
_cell.angle_alpha   90.00
_cell.angle_beta   90.00
_cell.angle_gamma   90.00
#
_symmetry.space_group_name_H-M   'P 1'
#
loop_
_entity.id
_entity.type
_entity.pdbx_description
1 polymer ?
#
loop_
_entity_poly.entity_id
_entity_poly.type
_entity_poly.pdbx_seq_one_letter_code
_entity_poly.pdbx_strand_id
1 'polypeptide(L)'
;MSEWIEWMGGERPVGPFERIEVEFESGGTHIGSGGLFDWRRKFDNGAGIVRYRLLDIPPSDEAKIGIHKPIDEYTKTLRDEFAMSVDTSRIEFPDMQSLADFVGVDEPDGKDFVSCLGLAATANAKIRYMFADAMLAARKEK
;
A
#
# COMPACT_ATOMS: atom_id res chain seq x y z
N MET A 1 -6.17 12.98 -26.63
CA MET A 1 -5.15 12.89 -25.57
C MET A 1 -4.87 14.28 -25.07
N SER A 2 -4.88 14.46 -23.76
CA SER A 2 -4.63 15.74 -23.09
C SER A 2 -3.19 16.21 -23.27
N GLU A 3 -3.03 17.54 -23.17
CA GLU A 3 -1.75 18.22 -23.24
C GLU A 3 -0.94 18.01 -21.94
N TRP A 4 0.39 17.95 -22.07
CA TRP A 4 1.29 17.90 -20.93
C TRP A 4 1.49 19.29 -20.34
N ILE A 5 1.36 19.39 -19.03
CA ILE A 5 1.53 20.61 -18.24
C ILE A 5 2.84 20.49 -17.47
N GLU A 6 3.78 21.41 -17.73
CA GLU A 6 5.02 21.50 -16.96
C GLU A 6 4.73 21.88 -15.50
N TRP A 7 5.38 21.17 -14.58
CA TRP A 7 5.22 21.40 -13.16
C TRP A 7 6.51 21.93 -12.56
N MET A 8 6.47 23.19 -12.12
CA MET A 8 7.63 23.92 -11.59
C MET A 8 7.93 23.59 -10.12
N GLY A 9 7.25 22.59 -9.54
CA GLY A 9 7.26 22.29 -8.11
C GLY A 9 6.18 23.02 -7.32
N GLY A 10 6.07 22.74 -6.01
CA GLY A 10 5.18 23.44 -5.09
C GLY A 10 4.00 22.61 -4.61
N GLU A 11 2.82 23.22 -4.52
CA GLU A 11 1.60 22.49 -4.13
C GLU A 11 1.11 21.59 -5.26
N ARG A 12 0.36 20.55 -4.89
CA ARG A 12 -0.25 19.63 -5.84
C ARG A 12 -1.28 20.40 -6.70
N PRO A 13 -1.11 20.45 -8.03
CA PRO A 13 -1.98 21.23 -8.92
C PRO A 13 -3.29 20.51 -9.29
N VAL A 14 -3.42 19.23 -8.94
CA VAL A 14 -4.56 18.38 -9.26
C VAL A 14 -5.27 17.87 -8.01
N GLY A 15 -6.53 17.47 -8.16
CA GLY A 15 -7.30 16.80 -7.13
C GLY A 15 -6.69 15.45 -6.74
N PRO A 16 -6.92 14.98 -5.49
CA PRO A 16 -6.37 13.70 -5.02
C PRO A 16 -6.88 12.48 -5.79
N PHE A 17 -8.07 12.59 -6.41
CA PHE A 17 -8.74 11.51 -7.12
C PHE A 17 -8.71 11.68 -8.65
N GLU A 18 -8.11 12.75 -9.15
CA GLU A 18 -7.96 12.94 -10.60
C GLU A 18 -6.94 11.94 -11.12
N ARG A 19 -7.30 11.23 -12.19
CA ARG A 19 -6.40 10.27 -12.84
C ARG A 19 -5.48 11.04 -13.76
N ILE A 20 -4.18 10.88 -13.54
CA ILE A 20 -3.14 11.60 -14.27
C ILE A 20 -2.07 10.64 -14.76
N GLU A 21 -1.31 11.11 -15.73
CA GLU A 21 0.00 10.58 -16.03
C GLU A 21 1.05 11.61 -15.64
N VAL A 22 2.11 11.18 -14.97
CA VAL A 22 3.26 12.02 -14.63
C VAL A 22 4.48 11.55 -15.39
N GLU A 23 5.37 12.47 -15.75
CA GLU A 23 6.71 12.17 -16.24
C GLU A 23 7.74 12.63 -15.20
N PHE A 24 8.71 11.77 -14.92
CA PHE A 24 9.79 12.03 -13.98
C PHE A 24 11.05 12.54 -14.69
N GLU A 25 11.95 13.19 -13.95
CA GLU A 25 13.25 13.68 -14.45
C GLU A 25 14.12 12.55 -15.05
N SER A 26 13.95 11.32 -14.57
CA SER A 26 14.58 10.11 -15.14
C SER A 26 14.05 9.71 -16.53
N GLY A 27 12.98 10.33 -17.02
CA GLY A 27 12.35 10.07 -18.32
C GLY A 27 11.27 8.98 -18.30
N GLY A 28 11.02 8.34 -17.15
CA GLY A 28 9.90 7.40 -17.00
C GLY A 28 8.55 8.11 -16.86
N THR A 29 7.47 7.48 -17.34
CA THR A 29 6.10 7.92 -17.06
C THR A 29 5.35 6.94 -16.17
N HIS A 30 4.39 7.44 -15.39
CA HIS A 30 3.53 6.61 -14.55
C HIS A 30 2.10 7.15 -14.50
N ILE A 31 1.13 6.25 -14.51
CA ILE A 31 -0.30 6.59 -14.46
C ILE A 31 -0.83 6.27 -13.07
N GLY A 32 -1.52 7.23 -12.45
CA GLY A 32 -2.10 7.06 -11.12
C GLY A 32 -3.03 8.19 -10.71
N SER A 33 -3.60 8.11 -9.52
CA SER A 33 -4.38 9.20 -8.93
C SER A 33 -3.45 10.30 -8.44
N GLY A 34 -3.85 11.57 -8.55
CA GLY A 34 -3.07 12.72 -8.10
C GLY A 34 -2.61 12.63 -6.64
N GLY A 35 -3.33 11.91 -5.77
CA GLY A 35 -2.96 11.67 -4.38
C GLY A 35 -1.82 10.68 -4.15
N LEU A 36 -1.47 9.84 -5.13
CA LEU A 36 -0.43 8.81 -4.98
C LEU A 36 0.99 9.35 -5.19
N PHE A 37 1.11 10.52 -5.79
CA PHE A 37 2.39 11.13 -6.13
C PHE A 37 2.84 12.08 -5.03
N ASP A 38 4.15 12.11 -4.75
CA ASP A 38 4.75 13.08 -3.85
C ASP A 38 5.05 14.39 -4.60
N TRP A 39 4.13 15.34 -4.52
CA TRP A 39 4.25 16.67 -5.11
C TRP A 39 5.11 17.63 -4.28
N ARG A 40 5.60 17.25 -3.10
CA ARG A 40 6.32 18.20 -2.23
C ARG A 40 7.82 18.12 -2.40
N ARG A 41 8.33 17.12 -3.12
CA ARG A 41 9.76 16.80 -3.14
C ARG A 41 10.33 16.73 -4.55
N LYS A 42 11.38 17.51 -4.80
CA LYS A 42 12.37 17.16 -5.81
C LYS A 42 13.27 16.11 -5.18
N PHE A 43 13.37 14.95 -5.82
CA PHE A 43 14.31 13.93 -5.39
C PHE A 43 15.60 14.10 -6.18
N ASP A 44 16.74 14.15 -5.49
CA ASP A 44 18.06 14.27 -6.11
C ASP A 44 18.46 13.05 -6.97
N ASN A 45 17.61 12.00 -6.98
CA ASN A 45 17.81 10.77 -7.75
C ASN A 45 17.05 10.75 -9.10
N GLY A 46 16.49 11.88 -9.54
CA GLY A 46 15.72 11.96 -10.79
C GLY A 46 14.29 11.40 -10.70
N ALA A 47 13.77 11.20 -9.49
CA ALA A 47 12.35 10.88 -9.26
C ALA A 47 11.46 12.13 -9.08
N GLY A 48 12.00 13.34 -9.30
CA GLY A 48 11.19 14.55 -9.35
C GLY A 48 10.22 14.51 -10.53
N ILE A 49 8.97 14.91 -10.30
CA ILE A 49 7.98 15.08 -11.39
C ILE A 49 8.36 16.34 -12.18
N VAL A 50 8.37 16.24 -13.51
CA VAL A 50 8.68 17.37 -14.41
C VAL A 50 7.41 17.92 -15.04
N ARG A 51 6.50 17.03 -15.42
CA ARG A 51 5.23 17.39 -16.07
C ARG A 51 4.17 16.33 -15.80
N TYR A 52 2.91 16.73 -15.95
CA TYR A 52 1.77 15.85 -15.79
C TYR A 52 0.70 16.14 -16.85
N ARG A 53 -0.21 15.19 -17.08
CA ARG A 53 -1.41 15.42 -17.88
C ARG A 53 -2.62 14.75 -17.25
N LEU A 54 -3.77 15.42 -17.31
CA LEU A 54 -5.05 14.87 -16.87
C LEU A 54 -5.52 13.81 -17.86
N LEU A 55 -5.78 12.58 -17.43
CA LEU A 55 -6.32 11.57 -18.33
C LEU A 55 -7.85 11.69 -18.34
N ASP A 56 -8.43 11.85 -19.53
CA ASP A 56 -9.88 11.74 -19.76
C ASP A 56 -10.29 10.27 -19.77
N ILE A 57 -9.98 9.59 -18.67
CA ILE A 57 -10.39 8.22 -18.42
C ILE A 57 -11.40 8.35 -17.29
N PRO A 58 -12.66 7.95 -17.50
CA PRO A 58 -13.62 7.92 -16.40
C PRO A 58 -12.99 7.13 -15.26
N PRO A 59 -13.12 7.57 -14.00
CA PRO A 59 -12.60 6.81 -12.87
C PRO A 59 -13.02 5.36 -13.07
N SER A 60 -12.05 4.44 -13.17
CA SER A 60 -12.36 3.02 -13.32
C SER A 60 -13.32 2.64 -12.21
N ASP A 61 -14.19 1.65 -12.42
CA ASP A 61 -15.09 1.24 -11.35
C ASP A 61 -14.32 0.82 -10.06
N GLU A 62 -13.02 0.53 -10.18
CA GLU A 62 -12.06 0.39 -9.06
C GLU A 62 -11.87 1.68 -8.24
N ALA A 63 -11.88 2.86 -8.87
CA ALA A 63 -11.81 4.16 -8.18
C ALA A 63 -13.13 4.53 -7.47
N LYS A 64 -14.27 3.91 -7.84
CA LYS A 64 -15.52 4.00 -7.06
C LYS A 64 -15.50 3.15 -5.80
N ILE A 65 -14.56 2.21 -5.66
CA ILE A 65 -14.41 1.36 -4.46
C ILE A 65 -13.79 2.17 -3.29
N GLY A 66 -13.25 3.37 -3.57
CA GLY A 66 -12.59 4.21 -2.57
C GLY A 66 -13.49 5.08 -1.68
N ILE A 67 -14.80 5.21 -1.96
CA ILE A 67 -15.69 6.04 -1.14
C ILE A 67 -17.07 5.35 -1.04
N HIS A 68 -17.45 4.98 0.19
CA HIS A 68 -18.70 4.29 0.58
C HIS A 68 -18.78 2.77 0.37
N LYS A 69 -17.90 2.02 1.03
CA LYS A 69 -18.35 0.74 1.61
C LYS A 69 -18.56 0.91 3.11
N PRO A 70 -19.63 0.34 3.70
CA PRO A 70 -19.78 0.28 5.15
C PRO A 70 -18.48 -0.25 5.77
N ILE A 71 -18.10 0.26 6.95
CA ILE A 71 -16.89 -0.14 7.68
C ILE A 71 -16.69 -1.67 7.71
N ASP A 72 -17.79 -2.43 7.77
CA ASP A 72 -17.79 -3.89 7.78
C ASP A 72 -17.27 -4.55 6.48
N GLU A 73 -17.51 -3.95 5.31
CA GLU A 73 -16.94 -4.41 4.04
C GLU A 73 -15.49 -3.91 3.85
N TYR A 74 -15.14 -2.78 4.44
CA TYR A 74 -13.76 -2.25 4.43
C TYR A 74 -12.82 -3.15 5.23
N THR A 75 -13.29 -3.67 6.37
CA THR A 75 -12.58 -4.72 7.13
C THR A 75 -12.38 -6.00 6.34
N LYS A 76 -13.29 -6.35 5.41
CA LYS A 76 -13.16 -7.54 4.56
C LYS A 76 -12.15 -7.30 3.42
N THR A 77 -12.26 -6.17 2.75
CA THR A 77 -11.38 -5.80 1.63
C THR A 77 -9.95 -5.53 2.09
N LEU A 78 -9.76 -4.93 3.26
CA LEU A 78 -8.44 -4.82 3.89
C LEU A 78 -7.94 -6.14 4.47
N ARG A 79 -8.81 -7.07 4.91
CA ARG A 79 -8.40 -8.45 5.24
C ARG A 79 -7.77 -9.12 4.03
N ASP A 80 -8.38 -8.92 2.86
CA ASP A 80 -7.95 -9.50 1.58
C ASP A 80 -6.71 -8.77 1.02
N GLU A 81 -6.58 -7.45 1.19
CA GLU A 81 -5.42 -6.67 0.73
C GLU A 81 -4.21 -6.70 1.69
N PHE A 82 -4.41 -6.70 3.01
CA PHE A 82 -3.31 -6.92 3.97
C PHE A 82 -2.81 -8.37 3.96
N ALA A 83 -3.61 -9.32 3.46
CA ALA A 83 -3.13 -10.66 3.13
C ALA A 83 -2.14 -10.66 1.94
N MET A 84 -1.94 -9.54 1.23
CA MET A 84 -1.33 -9.52 -0.11
C MET A 84 -0.17 -8.52 -0.32
N SER A 85 0.70 -8.23 0.66
CA SER A 85 1.99 -7.55 0.31
C SER A 85 3.21 -7.90 1.15
N VAL A 86 3.22 -9.09 1.74
CA VAL A 86 4.46 -9.84 1.97
C VAL A 86 4.22 -11.20 1.34
N ASP A 87 5.24 -11.84 0.80
CA ASP A 87 5.17 -13.19 0.23
C ASP A 87 4.91 -14.24 1.34
N THR A 88 3.74 -14.11 1.97
CA THR A 88 3.14 -14.85 3.07
C THR A 88 1.73 -15.28 2.68
N SER A 89 1.43 -15.26 1.37
CA SER A 89 0.15 -15.44 0.67
C SER A 89 -0.59 -16.76 0.93
N ARG A 90 -0.21 -17.51 1.98
CA ARG A 90 -0.79 -18.79 2.37
C ARG A 90 -1.01 -18.97 3.87
N ILE A 91 -0.57 -18.05 4.72
CA ILE A 91 -0.82 -18.15 6.16
C ILE A 91 -2.07 -17.32 6.46
N GLU A 92 -3.21 -17.98 6.33
CA GLU A 92 -4.51 -17.44 6.73
C GLU A 92 -4.76 -17.74 8.20
N PHE A 93 -5.13 -16.71 8.96
CA PHE A 93 -5.62 -16.86 10.34
C PHE A 93 -7.14 -16.74 10.34
N PRO A 94 -7.89 -17.75 10.86
CA PRO A 94 -9.34 -17.77 10.78
C PRO A 94 -9.98 -16.62 11.59
N ASP A 95 -9.34 -16.21 12.68
CA ASP A 95 -9.80 -15.18 13.60
C ASP A 95 -8.62 -14.45 14.29
N MET A 96 -8.95 -13.45 15.10
CA MET A 96 -7.99 -12.60 15.80
C MET A 96 -7.27 -13.36 16.93
N GLN A 97 -7.96 -14.27 17.62
CA GLN A 97 -7.37 -15.14 18.62
C GLN A 97 -6.27 -16.02 18.01
N SER A 98 -6.52 -16.63 16.85
CA SER A 98 -5.51 -17.45 16.15
C SER A 98 -4.27 -16.63 15.75
N LEU A 99 -4.47 -15.37 15.39
CA LEU A 99 -3.37 -14.44 15.11
C LEU A 99 -2.60 -14.06 16.39
N ALA A 100 -3.30 -13.82 17.50
CA ALA A 100 -2.73 -13.53 18.82
C ALA A 100 -1.90 -14.72 19.34
N ASP A 101 -2.45 -15.92 19.28
CA ASP A 101 -1.78 -17.18 19.62
C ASP A 101 -0.52 -17.39 18.77
N PHE A 102 -0.62 -17.14 17.47
CA PHE A 102 0.53 -17.23 16.57
C PHE A 102 1.64 -16.26 16.97
N VAL A 103 1.30 -15.03 17.34
CA VAL A 103 2.27 -14.03 17.79
C VAL A 103 2.82 -14.39 19.18
N GLY A 104 2.01 -14.99 20.05
CA GLY A 104 2.34 -15.29 21.44
C GLY A 104 1.98 -14.13 22.38
N VAL A 105 0.86 -13.45 22.12
CA VAL A 105 0.31 -12.37 22.95
C VAL A 105 -1.16 -12.64 23.22
N ASP A 106 -1.70 -12.03 24.27
CA ASP A 106 -3.14 -12.07 24.53
C ASP A 106 -3.91 -11.33 23.43
N GLU A 107 -5.13 -11.79 23.11
CA GLU A 107 -6.02 -11.06 22.22
C GLU A 107 -6.32 -9.68 22.84
N PRO A 108 -6.13 -8.57 22.12
CA PRO A 108 -6.36 -7.25 22.69
C PRO A 108 -7.80 -7.08 23.14
N ASP A 109 -7.98 -6.55 24.36
CA ASP A 109 -9.27 -6.20 24.96
C ASP A 109 -9.88 -4.99 24.22
N GLY A 110 -10.45 -5.26 23.05
CA GLY A 110 -11.00 -4.24 22.17
C GLY A 110 -10.62 -4.50 20.72
N LYS A 111 -11.63 -4.63 19.87
CA LYS A 111 -11.46 -4.67 18.40
C LYS A 111 -11.17 -3.29 17.84
N ASP A 112 -10.47 -2.43 18.59
CA ASP A 112 -10.08 -1.13 18.07
C ASP A 112 -9.04 -1.33 16.96
N PHE A 113 -9.13 -0.47 15.95
CA PHE A 113 -8.36 -0.61 14.73
C PHE A 113 -6.84 -0.59 14.99
N VAL A 114 -6.39 0.18 15.99
CA VAL A 114 -4.96 0.35 16.28
C VAL A 114 -4.40 -0.94 16.88
N SER A 115 -5.13 -1.57 17.80
CA SER A 115 -4.75 -2.85 18.39
C SER A 115 -4.71 -3.97 17.35
N CYS A 116 -5.71 -4.04 16.45
CA CYS A 116 -5.74 -5.00 15.35
C CYS A 116 -4.53 -4.82 14.41
N LEU A 117 -4.21 -3.58 14.06
CA LEU A 117 -3.08 -3.24 13.19
C LEU A 117 -1.74 -3.62 13.84
N GLY A 118 -1.58 -3.33 15.13
CA GLY A 118 -0.39 -3.68 15.89
C GLY A 118 -0.16 -5.19 15.94
N LEU A 119 -1.23 -5.97 16.15
CA LEU A 119 -1.15 -7.42 16.16
C LEU A 119 -0.77 -7.99 14.78
N ALA A 120 -1.40 -7.49 13.71
CA ALA A 120 -1.08 -7.90 12.34
C ALA A 120 0.37 -7.55 11.94
N ALA A 121 0.85 -6.36 12.32
CA ALA A 121 2.23 -5.95 12.09
C ALA A 121 3.23 -6.87 12.82
N THR A 122 2.90 -7.26 14.05
CA THR A 122 3.73 -8.16 14.85
C THR A 122 3.78 -9.56 14.25
N ALA A 123 2.65 -10.10 13.80
CA ALA A 123 2.59 -11.38 13.09
C ALA A 123 3.43 -11.38 11.82
N ASN A 124 3.34 -10.31 11.03
CA ASN A 124 4.13 -10.16 9.81
C ASN A 124 5.65 -10.14 10.11
N ALA A 125 6.07 -9.39 11.13
CA ALA A 125 7.46 -9.39 11.58
C ALA A 125 7.93 -10.79 11.98
N LYS A 126 7.11 -11.53 12.75
CA LYS A 126 7.42 -12.90 13.19
C LYS A 126 7.60 -13.86 12.01
N ILE A 127 6.72 -13.81 11.01
CA ILE A 127 6.83 -14.65 9.80
C ILE A 127 8.14 -14.38 9.05
N ARG A 128 8.53 -13.11 8.91
CA ARG A 128 9.79 -12.73 8.25
C ARG A 128 11.02 -13.29 8.99
N TYR A 129 11.01 -13.26 10.32
CA TYR A 129 12.07 -13.86 11.12
C TYR A 129 12.13 -15.39 10.96
N MET A 130 10.98 -16.07 11.00
CA MET A 130 10.92 -17.53 10.77
C MET A 130 11.49 -17.92 9.40
N PHE A 131 11.18 -17.14 8.35
CA PHE A 131 11.73 -17.37 7.02
C PHE A 131 13.24 -17.14 6.96
N ALA A 132 13.73 -16.07 7.60
CA ALA A 132 15.16 -15.78 7.68
C ALA A 132 15.92 -16.91 8.41
N ASP A 133 15.39 -17.40 9.53
CA ASP A 133 15.97 -18.51 10.29
C ASP A 133 16.00 -19.81 9.46
N ALA A 134 14.92 -20.12 8.74
CA ALA A 134 14.86 -21.28 7.85
C ALA A 134 15.92 -21.19 6.74
N MET A 135 16.09 -20.02 6.12
CA MET A 135 17.11 -19.78 5.11
C MET A 135 18.54 -19.94 5.66
N LEU A 136 18.78 -19.49 6.89
CA LEU A 136 20.07 -19.66 7.57
C LEU A 136 20.34 -21.13 7.91
N ALA A 137 19.32 -21.88 8.35
CA ALA A 137 19.43 -23.31 8.62
C ALA A 137 19.77 -24.09 7.34
N ALA A 138 19.04 -23.86 6.25
CA ALA A 138 19.27 -24.50 4.95
C ALA A 138 20.67 -24.23 4.38
N ARG A 139 21.29 -23.09 4.72
CA ARG A 139 22.67 -22.78 4.33
C ARG A 139 23.72 -23.58 5.09
N LYS A 140 23.45 -23.96 6.35
CA LYS A 140 24.38 -24.74 7.19
C LYS A 140 24.43 -26.21 6.81
N GLU A 141 23.42 -26.71 6.10
CA GLU A 141 23.32 -28.10 5.64
C GLU A 141 24.01 -28.36 4.29
N LYS A 142 24.59 -27.32 3.66
CA LYS A 142 25.37 -27.40 2.41
C LYS A 142 26.86 -27.28 2.68
#